data_AF-A0A2V8Z0D3-F1
#
_entry.id   AF-A0A2V8Z0D3-F1
#
_cell.length_a   1.000
_cell.length_b   1.000
_cell.length_c   1.000
_cell.angle_alpha   90.00
_cell.angle_beta   90.00
_cell.angle_gamma   90.00
#
_symmetry.space_group_name_H-M   'P 1'
#
loop_
_entity.id
_entity.type
_entity.pdbx_description
1 polymer ?
#
loop_
_entity_poly.entity_id
_entity_poly.type
_entity_poly.pdbx_seq_one_letter_code
_entity_poly.pdbx_strand_id
1 'polypeptide(L)'
;MLVSLQPRAEKVPHRDLAPLAAIARELRYLPRTEFRAALKSDLQRRTTMPMNERTESTATAPAKAVHYMRPGFTSITPYIIVNGASQFIEFLKNAFAGTERLRVPLPDGKLMHAEVAIGNGVIETAEANEQIPSSPTDIHLYVDDADATFDRALQAGATAIYRPTSDHPSGDRWGALRDRFGNRWYIATPKRWSLDSSGALPSVQPYLHVRGAHKMIPFMEAAFGAEAMGVHKSPEGIVMHATMRIGNATLEIDEAHGEYQPKPCHLHIFVPDADAMYAQALRAGATSVEPPNDKPYGDRSAGVRDPFGNTWYLNTCLGNRGERLQRTTTGL
;
A
#
# COMPACT_ATOMS: atom_id res chain seq x y z
N MET A 1 -55.69 -57.50 20.30
CA MET A 1 -55.55 -56.09 20.75
C MET A 1 -54.65 -55.37 19.77
N LEU A 2 -55.17 -54.33 19.10
CA LEU A 2 -54.47 -53.49 18.12
C LEU A 2 -53.63 -52.41 18.82
N VAL A 3 -52.41 -52.20 18.34
CA VAL A 3 -51.51 -51.11 18.75
C VAL A 3 -51.83 -49.88 17.90
N SER A 4 -52.20 -48.77 18.56
CA SER A 4 -52.53 -47.48 17.95
C SER A 4 -51.26 -46.65 17.72
N LEU A 5 -50.99 -46.27 16.46
CA LEU A 5 -49.94 -45.33 16.07
C LEU A 5 -50.50 -43.90 16.11
N GLN A 6 -49.98 -43.05 16.99
CA GLN A 6 -50.28 -41.61 16.98
C GLN A 6 -49.41 -40.88 15.93
N PRO A 7 -49.95 -39.86 15.22
CA PRO A 7 -49.22 -39.12 14.22
C PRO A 7 -48.21 -38.13 14.83
N ARG A 8 -47.07 -37.99 14.14
CA ARG A 8 -45.92 -37.14 14.51
C ARG A 8 -46.26 -35.67 14.25
N ALA A 9 -45.98 -34.79 15.21
CA ALA A 9 -46.20 -33.35 15.11
C ALA A 9 -45.43 -32.72 13.92
N GLU A 10 -46.13 -31.94 13.10
CA GLU A 10 -45.59 -31.15 12.00
C GLU A 10 -44.63 -30.07 12.50
N LYS A 11 -43.48 -29.94 11.83
CA LYS A 11 -42.50 -28.88 12.08
C LYS A 11 -43.05 -27.54 11.57
N VAL A 12 -42.96 -26.52 12.42
CA VAL A 12 -43.22 -25.10 12.10
C VAL A 12 -42.39 -24.67 10.87
N PRO A 13 -42.97 -24.00 9.85
CA PRO A 13 -42.23 -23.54 8.68
C PRO A 13 -41.22 -22.45 9.05
N HIS A 14 -39.98 -22.61 8.55
CA HIS A 14 -38.91 -21.63 8.73
C HIS A 14 -39.28 -20.26 8.13
N ARG A 15 -38.82 -19.21 8.82
CA ARG A 15 -38.92 -17.78 8.46
C ARG A 15 -38.67 -17.51 6.97
N ASP A 16 -39.61 -16.78 6.39
CA ASP A 16 -39.66 -16.10 5.09
C ASP A 16 -38.50 -16.38 4.10
N LEU A 17 -38.71 -17.39 3.25
CA LEU A 17 -37.79 -17.77 2.16
C LEU A 17 -37.95 -16.90 0.90
N ALA A 18 -38.84 -15.90 0.89
CA ALA A 18 -39.08 -15.06 -0.28
C ALA A 18 -37.82 -14.33 -0.80
N PRO A 19 -36.91 -13.80 0.05
CA PRO A 19 -35.68 -13.16 -0.43
C PRO A 19 -34.71 -14.14 -1.10
N LEU A 20 -34.62 -15.36 -0.59
CA LEU A 20 -33.76 -16.42 -1.14
C LEU A 20 -34.33 -16.98 -2.45
N ALA A 21 -35.66 -17.06 -2.58
CA ALA A 21 -36.32 -17.46 -3.82
C ALA A 21 -36.07 -16.45 -4.96
N ALA A 22 -35.99 -15.16 -4.66
CA ALA A 22 -35.65 -14.12 -5.64
C ALA A 22 -34.21 -14.28 -6.16
N ILE A 23 -33.25 -14.48 -5.26
CA ILE A 23 -31.84 -14.73 -5.62
C ILE A 23 -31.71 -16.04 -6.42
N ALA A 24 -32.38 -17.12 -6.00
CA ALA A 24 -32.37 -18.39 -6.72
C ALA A 24 -32.97 -18.27 -8.13
N ARG A 25 -33.95 -17.38 -8.34
CA ARG A 25 -34.53 -17.10 -9.66
C ARG A 25 -33.57 -16.34 -10.58
N GLU A 26 -32.82 -15.38 -10.03
CA GLU A 26 -31.76 -14.63 -10.75
C GLU A 26 -30.59 -15.56 -11.17
N LEU A 27 -30.16 -16.46 -10.27
CA LEU A 27 -29.02 -17.35 -10.53
C LEU A 27 -29.35 -18.53 -11.44
N ARG A 28 -30.62 -18.94 -11.57
CA ARG A 28 -31.05 -20.11 -12.38
C ARG A 28 -30.56 -20.04 -13.83
N TYR A 29 -30.40 -18.83 -14.36
CA TYR A 29 -30.07 -18.61 -15.78
C TYR A 29 -28.62 -18.19 -16.01
N LEU A 30 -27.74 -18.41 -15.02
CA LEU A 30 -26.30 -18.28 -15.20
C LEU A 30 -25.66 -19.56 -15.81
N PRO A 31 -24.61 -19.42 -16.63
CA PRO A 31 -24.23 -18.18 -17.30
C PRO A 31 -25.32 -17.74 -18.31
N ARG A 32 -25.54 -16.42 -18.40
CA ARG A 32 -26.58 -15.81 -19.27
C ARG A 32 -26.42 -16.26 -20.72
N THR A 33 -27.53 -16.32 -21.47
CA THR A 33 -27.54 -16.76 -22.88
C THR A 33 -26.56 -15.97 -23.74
N GLU A 34 -26.42 -14.66 -23.51
CA GLU A 34 -25.46 -13.78 -24.19
C GLU A 34 -24.01 -14.19 -23.92
N PHE A 35 -23.67 -14.53 -22.66
CA PHE A 35 -22.34 -15.02 -22.31
C PHE A 35 -22.06 -16.38 -22.96
N ARG A 36 -23.05 -17.29 -22.96
CA ARG A 36 -22.91 -18.60 -23.63
C ARG A 36 -22.73 -18.43 -25.14
N ALA A 37 -23.44 -17.48 -25.76
CA ALA A 37 -23.31 -17.17 -27.18
C ALA A 37 -21.93 -16.56 -27.50
N ALA A 38 -21.45 -15.62 -26.67
CA ALA A 38 -20.13 -15.02 -26.81
C ALA A 38 -19.01 -16.05 -26.63
N LEU A 39 -19.08 -16.88 -25.60
CA LEU A 39 -18.11 -17.95 -25.35
C LEU A 39 -18.13 -19.00 -26.46
N LYS A 40 -19.32 -19.39 -26.95
CA LYS A 40 -19.44 -20.32 -28.08
C LYS A 40 -18.85 -19.73 -29.36
N SER A 41 -19.12 -18.46 -29.66
CA SER A 41 -18.54 -17.76 -30.81
C SER A 41 -17.02 -17.66 -30.72
N ASP A 42 -16.47 -17.38 -29.53
CA ASP A 42 -15.02 -17.34 -29.29
C ASP A 42 -14.37 -18.73 -29.45
N LEU A 43 -14.96 -19.77 -28.86
CA LEU A 43 -14.46 -21.15 -28.96
C LEU A 43 -14.53 -21.67 -30.40
N GLN A 44 -15.63 -21.42 -31.11
CA GLN A 44 -15.80 -21.83 -32.51
C GLN A 44 -14.80 -21.13 -33.43
N ARG A 45 -14.52 -19.84 -33.17
CA ARG A 45 -13.49 -19.09 -33.91
C ARG A 45 -12.10 -19.68 -33.71
N ARG A 46 -11.78 -20.11 -32.48
CA ARG A 46 -10.49 -20.75 -32.16
C ARG A 46 -10.34 -22.15 -32.76
N THR A 47 -11.43 -22.90 -32.90
CA THR A 47 -11.39 -24.25 -33.48
C THR A 47 -11.39 -24.29 -35.00
N THR A 48 -11.79 -23.21 -35.68
CA THR A 48 -11.92 -23.19 -37.15
C THR A 48 -10.69 -22.59 -37.86
N MET A 49 -9.67 -22.12 -37.12
CA MET A 49 -8.43 -21.61 -37.71
C MET A 49 -7.46 -22.77 -38.03
N PRO A 50 -6.96 -22.88 -39.28
CA PRO A 50 -5.96 -23.88 -39.63
C PRO A 50 -4.63 -23.60 -38.92
N MET A 51 -3.96 -24.68 -38.51
CA MET A 51 -2.80 -24.68 -37.59
C MET A 51 -1.53 -23.97 -38.12
N ASN A 52 -1.54 -23.40 -39.33
CA ASN A 52 -0.35 -22.83 -39.98
C ASN A 52 -0.35 -21.29 -40.14
N GLU A 53 -1.30 -20.56 -39.55
CA GLU A 53 -1.31 -19.08 -39.57
C GLU A 53 -1.27 -18.49 -38.14
N ARG A 54 -0.31 -18.94 -37.32
CA ARG A 54 -0.09 -18.41 -35.95
C ARG A 54 0.95 -17.29 -35.86
N THR A 55 1.24 -16.59 -36.95
CA THR A 55 2.20 -15.47 -36.95
C THR A 55 1.59 -14.20 -37.55
N GLU A 56 1.42 -13.22 -36.66
CA GLU A 56 1.29 -11.77 -36.86
C GLU A 56 0.23 -11.24 -37.85
N SER A 57 -0.86 -10.67 -37.30
CA SER A 57 -1.19 -9.23 -37.45
C SER A 57 -2.69 -8.96 -37.27
N THR A 58 -3.06 -8.40 -36.12
CA THR A 58 -3.83 -7.14 -36.07
C THR A 58 -3.31 -6.34 -34.88
N ALA A 59 -2.30 -5.53 -35.17
CA ALA A 59 -1.86 -4.47 -34.29
C ALA A 59 -3.00 -3.44 -34.15
N THR A 60 -3.80 -3.58 -33.09
CA THR A 60 -4.08 -2.38 -32.29
C THR A 60 -2.71 -1.88 -31.87
N ALA A 61 -2.35 -0.65 -32.22
CA ALA A 61 -1.12 -0.03 -31.70
C ALA A 61 -1.02 -0.37 -30.21
N PRO A 62 0.14 -0.82 -29.69
CA PRO A 62 0.25 -1.04 -28.26
C PRO A 62 -0.19 0.28 -27.63
N ALA A 63 -1.24 0.24 -26.82
CA ALA A 63 -1.49 1.33 -25.89
C ALA A 63 -0.12 1.58 -25.27
N LYS A 64 0.49 2.75 -25.54
CA LYS A 64 1.82 3.12 -25.01
C LYS A 64 1.84 2.59 -23.60
N ALA A 65 2.73 1.66 -23.27
CA ALA A 65 2.75 1.07 -21.94
C ALA A 65 2.89 2.25 -20.97
N VAL A 66 1.78 2.64 -20.35
CA VAL A 66 1.76 3.73 -19.41
C VAL A 66 2.49 3.16 -18.21
N HIS A 67 3.71 3.62 -17.99
CA HIS A 67 4.39 3.31 -16.75
C HIS A 67 3.56 3.98 -15.65
N TYR A 68 2.76 3.18 -14.94
CA TYR A 68 1.81 3.65 -13.93
C TYR A 68 2.51 4.16 -12.66
N MET A 69 3.82 4.01 -12.57
CA MET A 69 4.66 4.46 -11.48
C MET A 69 5.67 5.48 -12.01
N ARG A 70 5.95 6.51 -11.22
CA ARG A 70 6.96 7.50 -11.57
C ARG A 70 8.36 6.88 -11.47
N PRO A 71 9.32 7.23 -12.34
CA PRO A 71 10.69 6.71 -12.24
C PRO A 71 11.29 6.93 -10.85
N GLY A 72 11.95 5.90 -10.30
CA GLY A 72 12.59 5.93 -8.98
C GLY A 72 11.63 5.87 -7.78
N PHE A 73 10.33 5.65 -8.00
CA PHE A 73 9.40 5.27 -6.94
C PHE A 73 9.30 3.75 -6.82
N THR A 74 8.76 3.31 -5.69
CA THR A 74 8.24 1.95 -5.51
C THR A 74 6.72 2.01 -5.35
N SER A 75 6.07 0.85 -5.29
CA SER A 75 4.63 0.74 -5.15
C SER A 75 4.05 1.32 -3.86
N ILE A 76 4.87 1.53 -2.81
CA ILE A 76 4.45 2.14 -1.54
C ILE A 76 5.46 3.24 -1.19
N THR A 77 4.98 4.45 -0.95
CA THR A 77 5.76 5.62 -0.56
C THR A 77 5.14 6.25 0.68
N PRO A 78 5.83 6.26 1.85
CA PRO A 78 5.33 6.95 3.02
C PRO A 78 5.29 8.46 2.78
N TYR A 79 4.16 9.07 3.17
CA TYR A 79 3.96 10.51 3.13
C TYR A 79 3.91 11.05 4.56
N ILE A 80 5.02 11.62 5.01
CA ILE A 80 5.21 12.00 6.42
C ILE A 80 4.94 13.50 6.57
N ILE A 81 3.87 13.84 7.27
CA ILE A 81 3.48 15.23 7.55
C ILE A 81 4.10 15.65 8.87
N VAL A 82 4.89 16.71 8.86
CA VAL A 82 5.66 17.17 10.02
C VAL A 82 5.54 18.67 10.20
N ASN A 83 5.71 19.14 11.44
CA ASN A 83 6.03 20.54 11.69
C ASN A 83 7.52 20.77 11.41
N GLY A 84 7.84 21.68 10.51
CA GLY A 84 9.19 21.96 10.04
C GLY A 84 9.66 21.00 8.95
N ALA A 85 8.90 20.86 7.86
CA ALA A 85 9.21 19.89 6.80
C ALA A 85 10.55 20.15 6.10
N SER A 86 10.95 21.42 5.93
CA SER A 86 12.29 21.75 5.42
C SER A 86 13.40 21.24 6.34
N GLN A 87 13.21 21.36 7.66
CA GLN A 87 14.14 20.85 8.67
C GLN A 87 14.16 19.31 8.72
N PHE A 88 13.06 18.66 8.34
CA PHE A 88 12.98 17.20 8.22
C PHE A 88 13.73 16.71 6.99
N ILE A 89 13.63 17.41 5.85
CA ILE A 89 14.43 17.09 4.66
C ILE A 89 15.93 17.15 4.96
N GLU A 90 16.39 18.17 5.69
CA GLU A 90 17.80 18.24 6.12
C GLU A 90 18.19 17.09 7.07
N PHE A 91 17.28 16.65 7.94
CA PHE A 91 17.51 15.45 8.74
C PHE A 91 17.66 14.20 7.86
N LEU A 92 16.78 13.97 6.88
CA LEU A 92 16.86 12.82 5.98
C LEU A 92 18.17 12.82 5.16
N LYS A 93 18.62 13.99 4.68
CA LYS A 93 19.89 14.16 3.98
C LYS A 93 21.07 13.78 4.88
N ASN A 94 21.13 14.33 6.09
CA ASN A 94 22.26 14.16 6.99
C ASN A 94 22.31 12.77 7.67
N ALA A 95 21.16 12.26 8.10
CA ALA A 95 21.06 10.97 8.77
C ALA A 95 21.17 9.80 7.79
N PHE A 96 20.41 9.85 6.70
CA PHE A 96 20.14 8.70 5.84
C PHE A 96 20.71 8.86 4.43
N ALA A 97 21.60 9.83 4.21
CA ALA A 97 22.14 10.15 2.88
C ALA A 97 21.04 10.42 1.84
N GLY A 98 19.92 10.97 2.30
CA GLY A 98 18.78 11.28 1.44
C GLY A 98 19.14 12.28 0.34
N THR A 99 18.58 12.10 -0.85
CA THR A 99 18.72 13.04 -1.97
C THR A 99 17.37 13.66 -2.28
N GLU A 100 17.27 14.97 -2.11
CA GLU A 100 16.07 15.73 -2.47
C GLU A 100 15.87 15.70 -3.99
N ARG A 101 14.67 15.30 -4.42
CA ARG A 101 14.30 15.11 -5.84
C ARG A 101 13.33 16.17 -6.33
N LEU A 102 12.42 16.58 -5.46
CA LEU A 102 11.39 17.57 -5.73
C LEU A 102 11.16 18.39 -4.47
N ARG A 103 10.95 19.69 -4.66
CA ARG A 103 10.49 20.61 -3.62
C ARG A 103 9.49 21.57 -4.21
N VAL A 104 8.33 21.66 -3.57
CA VAL A 104 7.24 22.53 -3.98
C VAL A 104 6.88 23.43 -2.79
N PRO A 105 7.38 24.68 -2.77
CA PRO A 105 7.10 25.62 -1.70
C PRO A 105 5.70 26.23 -1.83
N LEU A 106 5.12 26.63 -0.70
CA LEU A 106 3.99 27.55 -0.59
C LEU A 106 4.49 29.01 -0.66
N PRO A 107 3.61 29.99 -0.98
CA PRO A 107 3.99 31.40 -1.03
C PRO A 107 4.58 31.97 0.27
N ASP A 108 4.22 31.40 1.42
CA ASP A 108 4.74 31.80 2.74
C ASP A 108 6.08 31.12 3.10
N GLY A 109 6.66 30.35 2.18
CA GLY A 109 7.92 29.64 2.35
C GLY A 109 7.81 28.28 3.07
N LYS A 110 6.61 27.91 3.55
CA LYS A 110 6.34 26.54 4.04
C LYS A 110 6.35 25.56 2.87
N LEU A 111 6.42 24.27 3.17
CA LEU A 111 6.51 23.24 2.15
C LEU A 111 5.14 22.65 1.83
N MET A 112 4.68 22.78 0.58
CA MET A 112 3.47 22.09 0.12
C MET A 112 3.72 20.60 -0.07
N HIS A 113 4.86 20.25 -0.69
CA HIS A 113 5.26 18.87 -0.99
C HIS A 113 6.76 18.79 -1.26
N ALA A 114 7.41 17.70 -0.88
CA ALA A 114 8.74 17.32 -1.34
C ALA A 114 8.91 15.81 -1.43
N GLU A 115 9.91 15.40 -2.19
CA GLU A 115 10.32 14.02 -2.38
C GLU A 115 11.80 13.89 -2.04
N VAL A 116 12.14 12.94 -1.17
CA VAL A 116 13.53 12.63 -0.79
C VAL A 116 13.77 11.15 -1.07
N ALA A 117 14.68 10.85 -2.01
CA ALA A 117 15.12 9.48 -2.24
C ALA A 117 16.08 9.01 -1.14
N ILE A 118 15.91 7.78 -0.69
CA ILE A 118 16.79 7.10 0.28
C ILE A 118 16.97 5.67 -0.22
N GLY A 119 18.20 5.31 -0.59
CA GLY A 119 18.48 4.04 -1.26
C GLY A 119 17.64 3.88 -2.53
N ASN A 120 16.88 2.79 -2.65
CA ASN A 120 15.94 2.55 -3.77
C ASN A 120 14.49 2.95 -3.45
N GLY A 121 14.25 3.65 -2.33
CA GLY A 121 12.93 4.13 -1.91
C GLY A 121 12.83 5.65 -1.94
N VAL A 122 11.61 6.15 -1.69
CA VAL A 122 11.31 7.59 -1.58
C VAL A 122 10.50 7.81 -0.31
N ILE A 123 10.74 8.94 0.35
CA ILE A 123 9.85 9.52 1.36
C ILE A 123 9.30 10.81 0.79
N GLU A 124 7.97 10.94 0.88
CA GLU A 124 7.29 12.20 0.61
C GLU A 124 7.05 12.94 1.92
N THR A 125 7.06 14.27 1.88
CA THR A 125 6.81 15.09 3.08
C THR A 125 6.19 16.43 2.75
N ALA A 126 5.41 16.96 3.69
CA ALA A 126 4.81 18.28 3.61
C ALA A 126 4.69 18.90 4.99
N GLU A 127 4.48 20.21 5.01
CA GLU A 127 4.27 20.99 6.21
C GLU A 127 2.88 20.70 6.82
N ALA A 128 2.86 20.44 8.13
CA ALA A 128 1.62 20.29 8.87
C ALA A 128 0.83 21.61 8.97
N ASN A 129 -0.48 21.51 9.04
CA ASN A 129 -1.41 22.63 9.27
C ASN A 129 -2.64 22.18 10.07
N GLU A 130 -3.60 23.07 10.28
CA GLU A 130 -4.80 22.79 11.08
C GLU A 130 -5.68 21.70 10.45
N GLN A 131 -5.73 21.62 9.12
CA GLN A 131 -6.53 20.64 8.38
C GLN A 131 -5.82 19.28 8.29
N ILE A 132 -4.50 19.29 8.14
CA ILE A 132 -3.64 18.11 8.03
C ILE A 132 -2.56 18.23 9.11
N PRO A 133 -2.83 17.73 10.33
CA PRO A 133 -1.87 17.81 11.42
C PRO A 133 -0.67 16.89 11.15
N SER A 134 0.39 17.08 11.93
CA SER A 134 1.56 16.20 11.86
C SER A 134 1.16 14.75 12.19
N SER A 135 1.67 13.83 11.37
CA SER A 135 1.40 12.40 11.43
C SER A 135 2.73 11.62 11.45
N PRO A 136 3.35 11.50 12.63
CA PRO A 136 4.58 10.73 12.77
C PRO A 136 4.37 9.27 12.36
N THR A 137 5.34 8.71 11.65
CA THR A 137 5.25 7.35 11.10
C THR A 137 6.42 6.51 11.63
N ASP A 138 6.19 5.20 11.74
CA ASP A 138 7.26 4.25 12.07
C ASP A 138 7.74 3.63 10.75
N ILE A 139 9.06 3.63 10.52
CA ILE A 139 9.68 3.19 9.27
C ILE A 139 10.76 2.16 9.56
N HIS A 140 10.70 1.02 8.88
CA HIS A 140 11.82 0.11 8.76
C HIS A 140 12.70 0.57 7.59
N LEU A 141 13.93 1.01 7.90
CA LEU A 141 14.89 1.52 6.93
C LEU A 141 16.02 0.51 6.73
N TYR A 142 16.02 -0.16 5.58
CA TYR A 142 17.10 -1.06 5.18
C TYR A 142 18.26 -0.30 4.53
N VAL A 143 19.46 -0.51 5.05
CA VAL A 143 20.71 0.13 4.66
C VAL A 143 21.88 -0.86 4.69
N ASP A 144 22.93 -0.58 3.91
CA ASP A 144 24.10 -1.45 3.83
C ASP A 144 24.86 -1.54 5.18
N ASP A 145 24.88 -0.46 5.96
CA ASP A 145 25.52 -0.39 7.28
C ASP A 145 24.61 0.31 8.29
N ALA A 146 23.97 -0.50 9.13
CA ALA A 146 23.06 -0.03 10.16
C ALA A 146 23.78 0.78 11.24
N ASP A 147 25.00 0.40 11.66
CA ASP A 147 25.73 1.11 12.71
C ASP A 147 26.14 2.51 12.25
N ALA A 148 26.76 2.60 11.07
CA ALA A 148 27.19 3.88 10.52
C ALA A 148 26.00 4.81 10.27
N THR A 149 24.88 4.27 9.79
CA THR A 149 23.65 5.04 9.57
C THR A 149 23.01 5.48 10.89
N PHE A 150 23.01 4.60 11.91
CA PHE A 150 22.50 4.92 13.23
C PHE A 150 23.31 6.04 13.88
N ASP A 151 24.64 5.98 13.83
CA ASP A 151 25.50 7.02 14.41
C ASP A 151 25.34 8.37 13.68
N ARG A 152 25.20 8.39 12.34
CA ARG A 152 24.86 9.61 11.60
C ARG A 152 23.51 10.19 12.03
N ALA A 153 22.50 9.34 12.24
CA ALA A 153 21.19 9.78 12.69
C ALA A 153 21.25 10.41 14.10
N LEU A 154 22.05 9.86 15.01
CA LEU A 154 22.29 10.46 16.33
C LEU A 154 22.97 11.83 16.20
N GLN A 155 23.98 11.96 15.33
CA GLN A 155 24.65 13.24 15.05
C GLN A 155 23.68 14.27 14.44
N ALA A 156 22.70 13.81 13.65
CA ALA A 156 21.64 14.64 13.08
C ALA A 156 20.53 15.00 14.08
N GLY A 157 20.64 14.59 15.35
CA GLY A 157 19.73 14.96 16.44
C GLY A 157 18.62 13.94 16.74
N ALA A 158 18.76 12.70 16.27
CA ALA A 158 17.90 11.62 16.73
C ALA A 158 18.31 11.11 18.12
N THR A 159 17.35 10.50 18.83
CA THR A 159 17.57 9.85 20.12
C THR A 159 17.47 8.33 19.95
N ALA A 160 18.49 7.62 20.43
CA ALA A 160 18.47 6.16 20.45
C ALA A 160 17.35 5.64 21.35
N ILE A 161 16.59 4.66 20.87
CA ILE A 161 15.75 3.80 21.71
C ILE A 161 16.62 2.63 22.17
N TYR A 162 17.27 1.94 21.21
CA TYR A 162 18.36 1.01 21.47
C TYR A 162 19.24 0.86 20.23
N ARG A 163 20.52 0.55 20.45
CA ARG A 163 21.54 0.45 19.39
C ARG A 163 21.41 -0.82 18.55
N PRO A 164 21.95 -0.83 17.31
CA PRO A 164 21.91 -2.00 16.46
C PRO A 164 22.51 -3.25 17.13
N THR A 165 21.73 -4.33 17.16
CA THR A 165 22.14 -5.65 17.63
C THR A 165 21.77 -6.72 16.61
N SER A 166 22.37 -7.90 16.73
CA SER A 166 22.03 -9.11 15.96
C SER A 166 21.23 -10.13 16.76
N ASP A 167 20.80 -9.78 17.97
CA ASP A 167 20.06 -10.67 18.87
C ASP A 167 18.57 -10.81 18.49
N HIS A 168 18.14 -10.13 17.42
CA HIS A 168 16.76 -10.13 16.98
C HIS A 168 16.37 -11.45 16.32
N PRO A 169 15.14 -11.94 16.51
CA PRO A 169 14.66 -13.18 15.89
C PRO A 169 14.73 -13.19 14.35
N SER A 170 14.67 -12.02 13.70
CA SER A 170 14.80 -11.88 12.25
C SER A 170 16.20 -12.22 11.74
N GLY A 171 17.22 -12.18 12.60
CA GLY A 171 18.63 -12.38 12.26
C GLY A 171 19.30 -11.17 11.61
N ASP A 172 18.54 -10.16 11.20
CA ASP A 172 19.06 -8.89 10.70
C ASP A 172 19.79 -8.13 11.81
N ARG A 173 20.73 -7.26 11.41
CA ARG A 173 21.37 -6.34 12.36
C ARG A 173 20.61 -5.03 12.36
N TRP A 174 19.88 -4.73 13.43
CA TRP A 174 19.07 -3.52 13.48
C TRP A 174 18.88 -2.94 14.88
N GLY A 175 18.64 -1.63 14.91
CA GLY A 175 18.40 -0.83 16.10
C GLY A 175 17.24 0.14 15.89
N ALA A 176 16.73 0.71 16.98
CA ALA A 176 15.62 1.66 16.90
C ALA A 176 16.04 3.03 17.43
N LEU A 177 15.64 4.08 16.72
CA LEU A 177 15.80 5.47 17.13
C LEU A 177 14.53 6.28 16.85
N ARG A 178 14.44 7.45 17.47
CA ARG A 178 13.36 8.42 17.25
C ARG A 178 13.96 9.76 16.81
N ASP A 179 13.40 10.36 15.77
CA ASP A 179 13.79 11.71 15.36
C ASP A 179 13.04 12.80 16.15
N ARG A 180 13.45 14.06 15.97
CA ARG A 180 12.83 15.22 16.63
C ARG A 180 11.41 15.54 16.14
N PHE A 181 10.98 14.95 15.02
CA PHE A 181 9.65 15.14 14.42
C PHE A 181 8.65 14.09 14.91
N GLY A 182 9.12 13.10 15.68
CA GLY A 182 8.31 12.07 16.31
C GLY A 182 8.27 10.75 15.56
N ASN A 183 8.95 10.65 14.41
CA ASN A 183 9.03 9.39 13.67
C ASN A 183 9.95 8.41 14.38
N ARG A 184 9.63 7.12 14.28
CA ARG A 184 10.50 6.04 14.77
C ARG A 184 11.12 5.33 13.57
N TRP A 185 12.39 4.99 13.70
CA TRP A 185 13.16 4.36 12.65
C TRP A 185 13.80 3.09 13.15
N TYR A 186 13.51 1.97 12.49
CA TYR A 186 14.21 0.71 12.66
C TYR A 186 15.29 0.64 11.57
N ILE A 187 16.53 0.96 11.94
CA ILE A 187 17.66 1.02 11.00
C ILE A 187 18.28 -0.36 10.92
N ALA A 188 18.22 -0.99 9.75
CA ALA A 188 18.53 -2.41 9.59
C ALA A 188 19.50 -2.68 8.43
N THR A 189 20.42 -3.61 8.66
CA THR A 189 21.19 -4.26 7.59
C THR A 189 20.66 -5.68 7.43
N PRO A 190 20.13 -6.02 6.25
CA PRO A 190 19.58 -7.35 6.01
C PRO A 190 20.71 -8.38 5.98
N LYS A 191 20.53 -9.54 6.61
CA LYS A 191 21.55 -10.61 6.56
C LYS A 191 21.24 -11.73 5.57
N ARG A 192 19.95 -12.04 5.33
CA ARG A 192 19.54 -13.24 4.58
C ARG A 192 18.25 -13.09 3.76
N TRP A 193 17.57 -11.94 3.82
CA TRP A 193 16.27 -11.75 3.19
C TRP A 193 16.39 -10.88 1.93
N SER A 194 15.74 -11.30 0.85
CA SER A 194 15.53 -10.51 -0.37
C SER A 194 14.10 -10.71 -0.89
N LEU A 195 13.51 -9.67 -1.48
CA LEU A 195 12.10 -9.66 -1.89
C LEU A 195 11.84 -10.29 -3.26
N ASP A 196 12.87 -10.44 -4.09
CA ASP A 196 12.80 -11.08 -5.40
C ASP A 196 14.16 -11.66 -5.85
N SER A 197 14.19 -12.16 -7.09
CA SER A 197 15.39 -12.69 -7.76
C SER A 197 16.44 -11.63 -8.10
N SER A 198 16.11 -10.33 -7.99
CA SER A 198 17.07 -9.22 -8.10
C SER A 198 17.87 -9.02 -6.81
N GLY A 199 17.38 -9.56 -5.69
CA GLY A 199 18.07 -9.50 -4.40
C GLY A 199 17.84 -8.20 -3.62
N ALA A 200 17.14 -7.20 -4.15
CA ALA A 200 17.01 -5.89 -3.52
C ALA A 200 15.76 -5.78 -2.63
N LEU A 201 15.94 -5.37 -1.37
CA LEU A 201 14.84 -4.93 -0.51
C LEU A 201 14.52 -3.46 -0.77
N PRO A 202 13.24 -3.02 -0.69
CA PRO A 202 12.89 -1.62 -0.59
C PRO A 202 13.56 -1.05 0.65
N SER A 203 14.37 -0.01 0.46
CA SER A 203 15.08 0.68 1.53
C SER A 203 14.12 1.29 2.54
N VAL A 204 12.94 1.76 2.09
CA VAL A 204 11.94 2.43 2.93
C VAL A 204 10.68 1.56 3.02
N GLN A 205 10.37 1.05 4.21
CA GLN A 205 9.19 0.24 4.45
C GLN A 205 8.36 0.83 5.61
N PRO A 206 7.11 1.24 5.39
CA PRO A 206 6.23 1.66 6.48
C PRO A 206 5.99 0.52 7.47
N TYR A 207 5.93 0.85 8.76
CA TYR A 207 5.55 -0.08 9.83
C TYR A 207 4.29 0.44 10.51
N LEU A 208 3.19 -0.29 10.36
CA LEU A 208 1.89 0.01 10.94
C LEU A 208 1.65 -0.80 12.21
N HIS A 209 1.71 -0.14 13.36
CA HIS A 209 1.20 -0.69 14.61
C HIS A 209 -0.32 -0.45 14.66
N VAL A 210 -1.15 -1.50 14.63
CA VAL A 210 -2.62 -1.34 14.57
C VAL A 210 -3.34 -2.13 15.63
N ARG A 211 -4.50 -1.65 16.08
CA ARG A 211 -5.39 -2.46 16.94
C ARG A 211 -6.17 -3.45 16.08
N GLY A 212 -6.12 -4.72 16.43
CA GLY A 212 -6.76 -5.79 15.69
C GLY A 212 -6.05 -6.10 14.37
N ALA A 213 -4.72 -6.23 14.40
CA ALA A 213 -3.88 -6.43 13.21
C ALA A 213 -4.30 -7.67 12.37
N HIS A 214 -4.85 -8.70 13.02
CA HIS A 214 -5.43 -9.86 12.33
C HIS A 214 -6.58 -9.50 11.36
N LYS A 215 -7.22 -8.33 11.51
CA LYS A 215 -8.25 -7.81 10.59
C LYS A 215 -7.67 -6.94 9.48
N MET A 216 -6.51 -6.32 9.71
CA MET A 216 -5.86 -5.46 8.73
C MET A 216 -5.35 -6.28 7.54
N ILE A 217 -4.78 -7.46 7.80
CA ILE A 217 -4.28 -8.37 6.75
C ILE A 217 -5.35 -8.70 5.70
N PRO A 218 -6.53 -9.27 6.04
CA PRO A 218 -7.56 -9.56 5.05
C PRO A 218 -8.16 -8.29 4.42
N PHE A 219 -8.16 -7.16 5.13
CA PHE A 219 -8.52 -5.88 4.52
C PHE A 219 -7.53 -5.49 3.42
N MET A 220 -6.23 -5.58 3.67
CA MET A 220 -5.17 -5.25 2.69
C MET A 220 -5.25 -6.16 1.46
N GLU A 221 -5.47 -7.46 1.66
CA GLU A 221 -5.68 -8.43 0.57
C GLU A 221 -6.92 -8.05 -0.26
N ALA A 222 -8.04 -7.77 0.41
CA ALA A 222 -9.31 -7.47 -0.25
C ALA A 222 -9.34 -6.07 -0.92
N ALA A 223 -8.71 -5.06 -0.31
CA ALA A 223 -8.76 -3.66 -0.75
C ALA A 223 -7.71 -3.35 -1.81
N PHE A 224 -6.50 -3.85 -1.64
CA PHE A 224 -5.33 -3.45 -2.44
C PHE A 224 -4.71 -4.60 -3.23
N GLY A 225 -5.26 -5.82 -3.12
CA GLY A 225 -4.65 -7.01 -3.70
C GLY A 225 -3.28 -7.30 -3.09
N ALA A 226 -3.06 -6.90 -1.84
CA ALA A 226 -1.80 -7.12 -1.15
C ALA A 226 -1.57 -8.62 -0.91
N GLU A 227 -0.32 -9.03 -0.90
CA GLU A 227 0.08 -10.41 -0.63
C GLU A 227 0.77 -10.50 0.74
N ALA A 228 0.33 -11.42 1.59
CA ALA A 228 1.00 -11.72 2.84
C ALA A 228 2.26 -12.54 2.57
N MET A 229 3.44 -11.92 2.71
CA MET A 229 4.74 -12.57 2.53
C MET A 229 5.13 -13.43 3.74
N GLY A 230 4.57 -13.11 4.91
CA GLY A 230 4.76 -13.85 6.14
C GLY A 230 3.94 -13.21 7.26
N VAL A 231 3.31 -14.05 8.09
CA VAL A 231 2.52 -13.61 9.25
C VAL A 231 2.94 -14.44 10.45
N HIS A 232 3.66 -13.83 11.37
CA HIS A 232 4.03 -14.43 12.64
C HIS A 232 3.02 -14.06 13.72
N LYS A 233 2.48 -15.08 14.38
CA LYS A 233 1.49 -14.91 15.45
C LYS A 233 1.97 -15.52 16.75
N SER A 234 1.58 -14.91 17.87
CA SER A 234 1.70 -15.55 19.18
C SER A 234 0.76 -16.77 19.26
N PRO A 235 0.94 -17.67 20.26
CA PRO A 235 0.00 -18.77 20.51
C PRO A 235 -1.46 -18.33 20.70
N GLU A 236 -1.67 -17.12 21.21
CA GLU A 236 -2.99 -16.49 21.41
C GLU A 236 -3.57 -15.89 20.12
N GLY A 237 -2.85 -15.98 19.00
CA GLY A 237 -3.29 -15.52 17.68
C GLY A 237 -3.04 -14.03 17.41
N ILE A 238 -2.32 -13.34 18.31
CA ILE A 238 -1.92 -11.94 18.13
C ILE A 238 -0.90 -11.86 17.00
N VAL A 239 -1.08 -10.94 16.04
CA VAL A 239 -0.08 -10.70 15.00
C VAL A 239 1.11 -10.00 15.62
N MET A 240 2.23 -10.72 15.77
CA MET A 240 3.47 -10.17 16.30
C MET A 240 4.27 -9.46 15.22
N HIS A 241 4.14 -9.93 13.97
CA HIS A 241 4.73 -9.31 12.79
C HIS A 241 4.06 -9.87 11.53
N ALA A 242 3.76 -9.01 10.57
CA ALA A 242 3.35 -9.41 9.24
C ALA A 242 4.01 -8.52 8.20
N THR A 243 4.48 -9.11 7.11
CA THR A 243 4.97 -8.35 5.95
C THR A 243 3.97 -8.48 4.82
N MET A 244 3.44 -7.35 4.37
CA MET A 244 2.47 -7.27 3.27
C MET A 244 3.13 -6.64 2.05
N ARG A 245 2.98 -7.26 0.89
CA ARG A 245 3.50 -6.77 -0.40
C ARG A 245 2.40 -6.14 -1.23
N ILE A 246 2.67 -4.97 -1.82
CA ILE A 246 1.89 -4.38 -2.91
C ILE A 246 2.87 -4.05 -4.03
N GLY A 247 2.68 -4.65 -5.21
CA GLY A 247 3.61 -4.50 -6.33
C GLY A 247 5.06 -4.83 -5.93
N ASN A 248 5.98 -3.87 -6.08
CA ASN A 248 7.41 -4.04 -5.77
C ASN A 248 7.83 -3.48 -4.39
N ALA A 249 6.88 -3.19 -3.50
CA ALA A 249 7.16 -2.65 -2.17
C ALA A 249 6.47 -3.47 -1.08
N THR A 250 7.00 -3.36 0.14
CA THR A 250 6.42 -3.98 1.33
C THR A 250 6.16 -2.96 2.42
N LEU A 251 5.25 -3.34 3.31
CA LEU A 251 5.06 -2.70 4.61
C LEU A 251 4.94 -3.78 5.69
N GLU A 252 5.16 -3.36 6.92
CA GLU A 252 5.09 -4.21 8.11
C GLU A 252 3.85 -3.86 8.93
N ILE A 253 3.27 -4.85 9.58
CA ILE A 253 2.10 -4.72 10.44
C ILE A 253 2.31 -5.55 11.70
N ASP A 254 2.03 -4.97 12.87
CA ASP A 254 1.90 -5.73 14.11
C ASP A 254 0.67 -5.27 14.91
N GLU A 255 0.37 -6.02 15.97
CA GLU A 255 -0.59 -5.59 16.97
C GLU A 255 0.01 -4.52 17.87
N ALA A 256 -0.72 -3.41 18.01
CA ALA A 256 -0.34 -2.33 18.90
C ALA A 256 -0.21 -2.78 20.37
N HIS A 257 0.89 -2.42 21.02
CA HIS A 257 1.22 -2.85 22.39
C HIS A 257 2.14 -1.83 23.07
N GLY A 258 2.06 -1.70 24.40
CA GLY A 258 2.96 -0.82 25.17
C GLY A 258 3.07 0.60 24.60
N GLU A 259 4.29 1.03 24.24
CA GLU A 259 4.55 2.32 23.58
C GLU A 259 4.31 2.31 22.04
N TYR A 260 4.10 1.14 21.45
CA TYR A 260 3.81 0.92 20.03
C TYR A 260 2.29 1.00 19.82
N GLN A 261 1.77 2.22 19.95
CA GLN A 261 0.34 2.51 19.75
C GLN A 261 0.07 2.92 18.29
N PRO A 262 -1.18 2.82 17.81
CA PRO A 262 -1.49 3.21 16.44
C PRO A 262 -1.17 4.66 16.16
N LYS A 263 -0.47 4.87 15.04
CA LYS A 263 -0.17 6.18 14.47
C LYS A 263 -0.75 6.22 13.06
N PRO A 264 -1.99 6.68 12.89
CA PRO A 264 -2.58 6.87 11.57
C PRO A 264 -1.62 7.68 10.68
N CYS A 265 -1.23 7.09 9.56
CA CYS A 265 -0.26 7.68 8.64
C CYS A 265 -0.87 7.91 7.25
N HIS A 266 -0.09 8.54 6.37
CA HIS A 266 -0.45 8.78 4.99
C HIS A 266 0.51 8.00 4.10
N LEU A 267 -0.04 7.27 3.12
CA LEU A 267 0.72 6.43 2.21
C LEU A 267 0.28 6.71 0.78
N HIS A 268 1.23 7.00 -0.10
CA HIS A 268 1.00 6.97 -1.54
C HIS A 268 1.31 5.56 -2.05
N ILE A 269 0.38 4.98 -2.82
CA ILE A 269 0.63 3.72 -3.52
C ILE A 269 0.46 3.89 -5.02
N PHE A 270 1.40 3.36 -5.79
CA PHE A 270 1.37 3.39 -7.25
C PHE A 270 0.82 2.09 -7.80
N VAL A 271 -0.27 2.20 -8.54
CA VAL A 271 -1.09 1.07 -9.00
C VAL A 271 -1.45 1.23 -10.47
N PRO A 272 -1.65 0.13 -11.22
CA PRO A 272 -1.99 0.19 -12.64
C PRO A 272 -3.30 0.95 -12.94
N ASP A 273 -4.27 0.89 -12.01
CA ASP A 273 -5.58 1.53 -12.15
C ASP A 273 -6.09 2.02 -10.78
N ALA A 274 -5.93 3.32 -10.54
CA ALA A 274 -6.36 3.98 -9.30
C ALA A 274 -7.88 3.93 -9.09
N ASP A 275 -8.67 4.03 -10.15
CA ASP A 275 -10.13 4.05 -10.08
C ASP A 275 -10.68 2.66 -9.71
N ALA A 276 -10.12 1.61 -10.32
CA ALA A 276 -10.47 0.23 -9.99
C ALA A 276 -10.10 -0.11 -8.54
N MET A 277 -8.89 0.25 -8.10
CA MET A 277 -8.45 0.00 -6.73
C MET A 277 -9.23 0.83 -5.71
N TYR A 278 -9.58 2.08 -6.03
CA TYR A 278 -10.46 2.91 -5.20
C TYR A 278 -11.81 2.23 -4.96
N ALA A 279 -12.46 1.78 -6.03
CA ALA A 279 -13.75 1.10 -5.93
C ALA A 279 -13.64 -0.22 -5.14
N GLN A 280 -12.52 -0.93 -5.27
CA GLN A 280 -12.22 -2.14 -4.51
C GLN A 280 -12.04 -1.85 -3.01
N ALA A 281 -11.27 -0.84 -2.66
CA ALA A 281 -11.07 -0.42 -1.29
C ALA A 281 -12.39 -0.04 -0.61
N LEU A 282 -13.29 0.68 -1.30
CA LEU A 282 -14.62 0.99 -0.77
C LEU A 282 -15.46 -0.26 -0.50
N ARG A 283 -15.44 -1.25 -1.41
CA ARG A 283 -16.13 -2.54 -1.20
C ARG A 283 -15.55 -3.33 -0.02
N ALA A 284 -14.26 -3.18 0.25
CA ALA A 284 -13.56 -3.80 1.37
C ALA A 284 -13.79 -3.07 2.71
N GLY A 285 -14.53 -1.95 2.72
CA GLY A 285 -14.88 -1.20 3.93
C GLY A 285 -14.05 0.05 4.19
N ALA A 286 -13.22 0.49 3.23
CA ALA A 286 -12.59 1.81 3.30
C ALA A 286 -13.64 2.92 3.10
N THR A 287 -13.32 4.11 3.57
CA THR A 287 -14.13 5.33 3.36
C THR A 287 -13.47 6.24 2.34
N SER A 288 -14.28 6.92 1.52
CA SER A 288 -13.75 7.89 0.56
C SER A 288 -13.19 9.11 1.29
N VAL A 289 -11.95 9.47 0.95
CA VAL A 289 -11.34 10.76 1.32
C VAL A 289 -11.38 11.69 0.13
N GLU A 290 -11.03 11.19 -1.05
CA GLU A 290 -11.10 11.93 -2.30
C GLU A 290 -11.49 11.00 -3.45
N PRO A 291 -12.56 11.30 -4.22
CA PRO A 291 -12.91 10.50 -5.38
C PRO A 291 -11.84 10.62 -6.48
N PRO A 292 -11.70 9.59 -7.33
CA PRO A 292 -10.69 9.59 -8.36
C PRO A 292 -10.78 10.83 -9.28
N ASN A 293 -9.66 11.56 -9.47
CA ASN A 293 -9.51 12.62 -10.46
C ASN A 293 -8.10 12.73 -11.09
N ASP A 294 -8.00 13.40 -12.25
CA ASP A 294 -6.73 13.81 -12.87
C ASP A 294 -6.11 14.96 -12.08
N LYS A 295 -4.87 14.80 -11.64
CA LYS A 295 -4.12 15.82 -10.91
C LYS A 295 -3.29 16.70 -11.85
N PRO A 296 -3.07 17.98 -11.50
CA PRO A 296 -2.30 18.90 -12.34
C PRO A 296 -0.83 18.46 -12.53
N TYR A 297 -0.30 17.65 -11.62
CA TYR A 297 1.05 17.07 -11.69
C TYR A 297 1.15 15.78 -12.52
N GLY A 298 0.06 15.34 -13.16
CA GLY A 298 0.10 14.28 -14.17
C GLY A 298 -0.20 12.87 -13.68
N ASP A 299 -0.70 12.72 -12.46
CA ASP A 299 -1.19 11.45 -11.93
C ASP A 299 -2.71 11.43 -11.91
N ARG A 300 -3.28 10.25 -12.14
CA ARG A 300 -4.66 9.94 -11.79
C ARG A 300 -4.67 9.46 -10.35
N SER A 301 -5.34 10.18 -9.45
CA SER A 301 -5.23 9.94 -8.00
C SER A 301 -6.61 9.86 -7.33
N ALA A 302 -6.71 9.04 -6.30
CA ALA A 302 -7.87 8.90 -5.42
C ALA A 302 -7.42 8.68 -3.98
N GLY A 303 -8.21 9.13 -3.00
CA GLY A 303 -7.89 8.96 -1.58
C GLY A 303 -8.93 8.11 -0.86
N VAL A 304 -8.48 7.15 -0.04
CA VAL A 304 -9.34 6.38 0.87
C VAL A 304 -8.75 6.35 2.27
N ARG A 305 -9.61 6.23 3.28
CA ARG A 305 -9.21 5.96 4.67
C ARG A 305 -9.64 4.55 5.05
N ASP A 306 -8.70 3.76 5.54
CA ASP A 306 -8.96 2.38 5.97
C ASP A 306 -9.69 2.33 7.33
N PRO A 307 -10.21 1.16 7.74
CA PRO A 307 -10.86 0.99 9.05
C PRO A 307 -9.95 1.18 10.28
N PHE A 308 -8.63 1.30 10.09
CA PHE A 308 -7.61 1.42 11.13
C PHE A 308 -7.10 2.88 11.27
N GLY A 309 -7.58 3.78 10.41
CA GLY A 309 -7.31 5.20 10.44
C GLY A 309 -6.29 5.70 9.42
N ASN A 310 -5.57 4.82 8.72
CA ASN A 310 -4.56 5.26 7.75
C ASN A 310 -5.22 5.78 6.47
N THR A 311 -4.58 6.77 5.86
CA THR A 311 -5.02 7.37 4.60
C THR A 311 -4.12 6.90 3.46
N TRP A 312 -4.73 6.36 2.41
CA TRP A 312 -4.08 5.80 1.24
C TRP A 312 -4.45 6.62 0.02
N TYR A 313 -3.45 7.13 -0.68
CA TYR A 313 -3.63 7.81 -1.95
C TYR A 313 -3.19 6.86 -3.06
N LEU A 314 -4.13 6.49 -3.89
CA LEU A 314 -4.02 5.51 -4.97
C LEU A 314 -3.67 6.27 -6.24
N ASN A 315 -2.48 6.05 -6.79
CA ASN A 315 -1.95 6.84 -7.90
C ASN A 315 -1.66 5.95 -9.11
N THR A 316 -2.08 6.41 -10.30
CA THR A 316 -1.66 5.88 -11.59
C THR A 316 -1.04 7.04 -12.36
N CYS A 317 0.27 6.96 -12.61
CA CYS A 317 0.93 7.97 -13.43
C CYS A 317 0.38 7.92 -14.86
N LEU A 318 -0.05 9.05 -15.42
CA LEU A 318 -0.67 9.10 -16.75
C LEU A 318 0.37 9.25 -17.89
N GLY A 319 1.66 9.37 -17.56
CA GLY A 319 2.74 9.61 -18.51
C GLY A 319 2.81 11.06 -19.03
N ASN A 320 4.04 11.56 -19.23
CA ASN A 320 4.47 12.84 -19.83
C ASN A 320 3.48 14.03 -19.89
N ARG A 321 2.76 14.34 -18.81
CA ARG A 321 2.27 15.71 -18.54
C ARG A 321 3.19 16.50 -17.61
N GLY A 322 4.05 15.82 -16.84
CA GLY A 322 4.97 16.43 -15.87
C GLY A 322 6.16 17.22 -16.45
N GLU A 323 6.57 16.97 -17.71
CA GLU A 323 7.66 17.73 -18.35
C GLU A 323 7.32 19.22 -18.57
N ARG A 324 6.04 19.61 -18.50
CA ARG A 324 5.65 21.03 -18.56
C ARG A 324 5.86 21.80 -17.26
N LEU A 325 5.85 21.14 -16.10
CA LEU A 325 5.98 21.82 -14.81
C LEU A 325 7.44 22.06 -14.41
N GLN A 326 8.37 21.20 -14.84
CA GLN A 326 9.80 21.41 -14.57
C GLN A 326 10.43 22.52 -15.43
N ARG A 327 9.86 22.80 -16.62
CA ARG A 327 10.37 23.86 -17.51
C ARG A 327 9.92 25.27 -17.16
N THR A 328 8.86 25.44 -16.34
CA THR A 328 8.36 26.77 -15.96
C THR A 328 8.99 27.33 -14.69
N THR A 329 9.73 26.55 -13.90
CA THR A 329 10.41 27.03 -12.68
C THR A 329 11.88 27.41 -12.89
N THR A 330 12.44 27.20 -14.09
CA THR A 330 13.84 27.60 -14.43
C THR A 330 13.91 28.85 -15.29
N GLY A 331 12.80 29.55 -15.48
CA GLY A 331 12.73 30.76 -16.28
C GLY A 331 11.92 31.83 -15.58
N LEU A 332 12.55 32.51 -14.63
CA LEU A 332 12.39 33.93 -14.32
C LEU A 332 13.55 34.40 -13.45
#